data_AF-A0A936A1C0-F1
#
_entry.id   AF-A0A936A1C0-F1
#
_cell.length_a   1.000
_cell.length_b   1.000
_cell.length_c   1.000
_cell.angle_alpha   90.00
_cell.angle_beta   90.00
_cell.angle_gamma   90.00
#
_symmetry.space_group_name_H-M   'P 1'
#
loop_
_entity.id
_entity.type
_entity.pdbx_description
1 polymer ?
#
loop_
_entity_poly.entity_id
_entity_poly.type
_entity_poly.pdbx_seq_one_letter_code
_entity_poly.pdbx_strand_id
1 'polypeptide(L)'
;MLEIKEIKIIQTIGDQKKEWSIQELLEIPDPLSGEPLEPRNAAMFKVVEMAEVLYNELSKTALLRYDFWKQFKPDRIVEQKFQYTTKVTHTYQWELTIDSKGLHYKDISGDYTPQLGAVTDQLFSDFWFYGPLLPIPDLFLRKLLVATIRNAFIQAGSPASYKHFELFEYPEVNDSNHYWQNGDYEASDFVCVRYYGIEIGATNWRDGLAYQWFLSFEYFLTKPYQEDTVLTPEIRAEIELLLGRKSTQKRLEDITNPEKNAESKRLFMDNGGQIHYIHLHGFGDDYKATYSEEAAWRAELIEQYIKRLSEEENEFTLIHIAKGLELNGVKNVGELIFTATKSANPKGRQALTKILIDQYDAELGAVALISLLEYERFTDYWRNYVFNSLFKLRDNITVQHFIIEKLKGDHKIHFEKSVNVLRAWNYRGDEDQLDRNLLNELNWEDATAHDPNFRSALDKTIKIIQKK
;
A
#
# COMPACT_ATOMS: atom_id res chain seq x y z
N MET A 1 -7.52 0.42 -29.31
CA MET A 1 -6.28 0.21 -28.54
C MET A 1 -5.53 -0.92 -29.20
N LEU A 2 -4.31 -0.66 -29.68
CA LEU A 2 -3.42 -1.72 -30.15
C LEU A 2 -2.92 -2.46 -28.90
N GLU A 3 -3.17 -3.76 -28.80
CA GLU A 3 -2.50 -4.63 -27.82
C GLU A 3 -0.99 -4.54 -28.07
N ILE A 4 -0.27 -3.90 -27.16
CA ILE A 4 1.18 -3.98 -27.13
C ILE A 4 1.50 -5.40 -26.66
N LYS A 5 1.89 -6.27 -27.60
CA LYS A 5 2.45 -7.58 -27.26
C LYS A 5 3.65 -7.37 -26.34
N GLU A 6 3.65 -8.05 -25.20
CA GLU A 6 4.76 -8.10 -24.25
C GLU A 6 6.07 -8.41 -25.00
N ILE A 7 7.01 -7.46 -25.01
CA ILE A 7 8.28 -7.61 -25.72
C ILE A 7 9.20 -8.46 -24.85
N LYS A 8 9.51 -9.67 -25.31
CA LYS A 8 10.38 -10.63 -24.59
C LYS A 8 11.74 -10.79 -25.27
N ILE A 9 12.77 -11.01 -24.46
CA ILE A 9 14.10 -11.42 -24.90
C ILE A 9 14.21 -12.92 -24.72
N ILE A 10 14.45 -13.62 -25.82
CA ILE A 10 14.74 -15.05 -25.81
C ILE A 10 16.25 -15.20 -25.70
N GLN A 11 16.70 -15.80 -24.60
CA GLN A 11 18.10 -16.17 -24.41
C GLN A 11 18.21 -17.68 -24.21
N THR A 12 19.20 -18.29 -24.87
CA THR A 12 19.54 -19.69 -24.66
C THR A 12 20.57 -19.75 -23.54
N ILE A 13 20.22 -20.45 -22.46
CA ILE A 13 21.03 -20.71 -21.27
C ILE A 13 21.33 -22.22 -21.29
N GLY A 14 22.57 -22.60 -21.63
CA GLY A 14 22.91 -23.99 -21.93
C GLY A 14 22.03 -24.59 -23.05
N ASP A 15 21.27 -25.64 -22.74
CA ASP A 15 20.31 -26.29 -23.66
C ASP A 15 18.87 -25.72 -23.55
N GLN A 16 18.62 -24.81 -22.61
CA GLN A 16 17.27 -24.29 -22.33
C GLN A 16 17.08 -22.90 -22.95
N LYS A 17 15.96 -22.70 -23.63
CA LYS A 17 15.50 -21.35 -24.02
C LYS A 17 14.66 -20.77 -22.89
N LYS A 18 15.12 -19.67 -22.31
CA LYS A 18 14.35 -18.87 -21.36
C LYS A 18 13.90 -17.58 -22.03
N GLU A 19 12.63 -17.24 -21.83
CA GLU A 19 12.08 -15.95 -22.22
C GLU A 19 12.08 -15.04 -21.00
N TRP A 20 12.67 -13.87 -21.14
CA TRP A 20 12.70 -12.86 -20.09
C TRP A 20 11.97 -11.61 -20.58
N SER A 21 11.17 -10.99 -19.71
CA SER A 21 10.60 -9.68 -20.00
C SER A 21 11.66 -8.59 -19.82
N ILE A 22 11.45 -7.44 -20.46
CA ILE A 22 12.32 -6.26 -20.31
C ILE A 22 12.32 -5.78 -18.84
N GLN A 23 11.17 -5.86 -18.17
CA GLN A 23 11.03 -5.46 -16.77
C GLN A 23 11.85 -6.39 -15.85
N GLU A 24 11.73 -7.71 -16.01
CA GLU A 24 12.50 -8.68 -15.21
C GLU A 24 14.00 -8.43 -15.29
N LEU A 25 14.54 -8.19 -16.49
CA LEU A 25 15.98 -7.95 -16.68
C LEU A 25 16.46 -6.63 -16.07
N LEU A 26 15.63 -5.58 -16.08
CA LEU A 26 15.99 -4.26 -15.52
C LEU A 26 15.73 -4.14 -14.02
N GLU A 27 14.90 -5.01 -13.46
CA GLU A 27 14.43 -4.86 -12.08
C GLU A 27 15.01 -5.91 -11.13
N ILE A 28 15.25 -7.14 -11.59
CA ILE A 28 15.75 -8.24 -10.76
C ILE A 28 17.28 -8.16 -10.64
N PRO A 29 17.88 -8.20 -9.44
CA PRO A 29 19.34 -8.31 -9.27
C PRO A 29 19.85 -9.62 -9.82
N ASP A 30 20.96 -9.57 -10.55
CA ASP A 30 21.55 -10.72 -11.22
C ASP A 30 20.50 -11.60 -11.94
N PRO A 31 19.78 -11.05 -12.94
CA PRO A 31 18.66 -11.74 -13.56
C PRO A 31 19.11 -12.96 -14.39
N LEU A 32 20.39 -13.07 -14.69
CA LEU A 32 21.00 -14.11 -15.53
C LEU A 32 22.08 -14.87 -14.75
N SER A 33 21.88 -15.04 -13.45
CA SER A 33 22.81 -15.75 -12.57
C SER A 33 23.14 -17.15 -13.11
N GLY A 34 24.43 -17.50 -13.07
CA GLY A 34 24.96 -18.76 -13.61
C GLY A 34 25.49 -18.68 -15.04
N GLU A 35 25.16 -17.62 -15.79
CA GLU A 35 25.76 -17.36 -17.10
C GLU A 35 27.08 -16.59 -16.97
N PRO A 36 28.05 -16.78 -17.89
CA PRO A 36 29.26 -15.96 -17.94
C PRO A 36 28.94 -14.46 -18.13
N LEU A 37 29.80 -13.57 -17.63
CA LEU A 37 29.56 -12.12 -17.67
C LEU A 37 29.36 -11.55 -19.09
N GLU A 38 30.02 -12.13 -20.09
CA GLU A 38 29.96 -11.64 -21.47
C GLU A 38 28.55 -11.78 -22.09
N PRO A 39 27.90 -12.96 -22.06
CA PRO A 39 26.47 -13.12 -22.35
C PRO A 39 25.55 -12.23 -21.51
N ARG A 40 25.85 -12.06 -20.21
CA ARG A 40 25.05 -11.21 -19.32
C ARG A 40 25.10 -9.74 -19.75
N ASN A 41 26.29 -9.21 -20.02
CA ASN A 41 26.48 -7.84 -20.53
C ASN A 41 25.77 -7.64 -21.86
N ALA A 42 25.95 -8.56 -22.80
CA ALA A 42 25.31 -8.48 -24.12
C ALA A 42 23.77 -8.43 -24.00
N ALA A 43 23.20 -9.21 -23.08
CA ALA A 43 21.77 -9.15 -22.78
C ALA A 43 21.37 -7.77 -22.23
N MET A 44 22.12 -7.21 -21.28
CA MET A 44 21.80 -5.88 -20.72
C MET A 44 21.85 -4.75 -21.75
N PHE A 45 22.81 -4.75 -22.68
CA PHE A 45 22.83 -3.76 -23.77
C PHE A 45 21.64 -3.92 -24.71
N LYS A 46 21.28 -5.16 -25.06
CA LYS A 46 20.12 -5.45 -25.90
C LYS A 46 18.80 -5.05 -25.22
N VAL A 47 18.70 -5.24 -23.90
CA VAL A 47 17.55 -4.78 -23.10
C VAL A 47 17.37 -3.27 -23.23
N VAL A 48 18.44 -2.49 -23.15
CA VAL A 48 18.37 -1.03 -23.29
C VAL A 48 17.86 -0.61 -24.67
N GLU A 49 18.32 -1.26 -25.74
CA GLU A 49 17.82 -0.99 -27.11
C GLU A 49 16.31 -1.23 -27.22
N MET A 50 15.82 -2.29 -26.59
CA MET A 50 14.39 -2.67 -26.66
C MET A 50 13.52 -1.86 -25.69
N ALA A 51 14.08 -1.45 -24.55
CA ALA A 51 13.40 -0.69 -23.52
C ALA A 51 13.10 0.76 -23.93
N GLU A 52 13.72 1.30 -24.99
CA GLU A 52 13.42 2.65 -25.49
C GLU A 52 11.93 2.82 -25.86
N VAL A 53 11.30 1.77 -26.37
CA VAL A 53 9.87 1.78 -26.77
C VAL A 53 8.95 1.81 -25.56
N LEU A 54 9.40 1.28 -24.42
CA LEU A 54 8.64 1.15 -23.18
C LEU A 54 9.07 2.17 -22.11
N TYR A 55 9.88 3.17 -22.48
CA TYR A 55 10.54 4.07 -21.52
C TYR A 55 9.58 4.70 -20.50
N ASN A 56 8.39 5.12 -20.95
CA ASN A 56 7.37 5.75 -20.09
C ASN A 56 6.64 4.76 -19.16
N GLU A 57 6.79 3.46 -19.40
CA GLU A 57 6.17 2.36 -18.65
C GLU A 57 7.16 1.70 -17.68
N LEU A 58 8.44 2.06 -17.74
CA LEU A 58 9.47 1.55 -16.85
C LEU A 58 9.30 2.12 -15.43
N SER A 59 9.49 1.28 -14.42
CA SER A 59 9.58 1.73 -13.05
C SER A 59 10.79 2.64 -12.83
N LYS A 60 10.80 3.40 -11.73
CA LYS A 60 11.96 4.22 -11.35
C LYS A 60 13.24 3.40 -11.21
N THR A 61 13.14 2.14 -10.76
CA THR A 61 14.30 1.24 -10.60
C THR A 61 14.79 0.77 -11.97
N ALA A 62 13.88 0.36 -12.86
CA ALA A 62 14.22 -0.02 -14.22
C ALA A 62 14.87 1.13 -14.99
N LEU A 63 14.37 2.36 -14.82
CA LEU A 63 14.95 3.56 -15.42
C LEU A 63 16.39 3.82 -14.96
N LEU A 64 16.74 3.55 -13.70
CA LEU A 64 18.11 3.70 -13.23
C LEU A 64 19.08 2.73 -13.90
N ARG A 65 18.68 1.46 -14.05
CA ARG A 65 19.50 0.46 -14.74
C ARG A 65 19.55 0.69 -16.25
N TYR A 66 18.44 1.12 -16.83
CA TYR A 66 18.38 1.57 -18.22
C TYR A 66 19.37 2.72 -18.45
N ASP A 67 19.33 3.77 -17.63
CA ASP A 67 20.22 4.93 -17.74
C ASP A 67 21.69 4.54 -17.52
N PHE A 68 21.95 3.60 -16.59
CA PHE A 68 23.28 3.02 -16.38
C PHE A 68 23.80 2.40 -17.68
N TRP A 69 23.12 1.38 -18.19
CA TRP A 69 23.59 0.62 -19.35
C TRP A 69 23.58 1.44 -20.65
N LYS A 70 22.66 2.41 -20.78
CA LYS A 70 22.64 3.35 -21.91
C LYS A 70 23.89 4.24 -21.97
N GLN A 71 24.40 4.63 -20.80
CA GLN A 71 25.52 5.57 -20.69
C GLN A 71 26.85 4.87 -20.43
N PHE A 72 26.86 3.59 -20.09
CA PHE A 72 28.06 2.86 -19.70
C PHE A 72 28.82 2.28 -20.89
N LYS A 73 30.14 2.46 -20.92
CA LYS A 73 31.04 1.95 -21.96
C LYS A 73 32.11 1.01 -21.36
N PRO A 74 31.85 -0.30 -21.27
CA PRO A 74 32.73 -1.25 -20.61
C PRO A 74 34.13 -1.34 -21.24
N ASP A 75 34.24 -1.08 -22.54
CA ASP A 75 35.49 -1.03 -23.30
C ASP A 75 36.48 0.05 -22.80
N ARG A 76 35.99 1.02 -22.02
CA ARG A 76 36.84 2.03 -21.37
C ARG A 76 37.52 1.52 -20.09
N ILE A 77 37.11 0.37 -19.57
CA ILE A 77 37.71 -0.22 -18.38
C ILE A 77 38.91 -1.06 -18.80
N VAL A 78 40.08 -0.64 -18.34
CA VAL A 78 41.32 -1.40 -18.50
C VAL A 78 41.44 -2.40 -17.37
N GLU A 79 41.86 -3.63 -17.69
CA GLU A 79 42.07 -4.70 -16.71
C GLU A 79 42.98 -4.21 -15.56
N GLN A 80 42.46 -4.32 -14.34
CA GLN A 80 43.20 -4.06 -13.12
C GLN A 80 42.99 -5.23 -12.16
N LYS A 81 44.05 -5.58 -11.43
CA LYS A 81 44.05 -6.66 -10.44
C LYS A 81 44.43 -6.13 -9.08
N PHE A 82 43.66 -6.56 -8.10
CA PHE A 82 43.85 -6.20 -6.70
C PHE A 82 43.86 -7.47 -5.87
N GLN A 83 44.71 -7.50 -4.86
CA GLN A 83 44.69 -8.55 -3.86
C GLN A 83 44.27 -7.94 -2.54
N TYR A 84 43.38 -8.64 -1.84
CA TYR A 84 42.97 -8.25 -0.51
C TYR A 84 42.75 -9.48 0.36
N THR A 85 42.89 -9.27 1.66
CA THR A 85 42.60 -10.28 2.68
C THR A 85 41.40 -9.79 3.47
N THR A 86 40.47 -10.68 3.78
CA THR A 86 39.36 -10.34 4.69
C THR A 86 39.91 -10.08 6.09
N LYS A 87 39.62 -8.91 6.66
CA LYS A 87 40.30 -8.38 7.85
C LYS A 87 40.17 -9.25 9.10
N VAL A 88 39.11 -10.06 9.23
CA VAL A 88 38.83 -10.67 10.54
C VAL A 88 39.52 -12.01 10.77
N THR A 89 39.62 -12.86 9.76
CA THR A 89 40.30 -14.15 9.90
C THR A 89 41.74 -14.10 9.44
N HIS A 90 42.13 -13.09 8.64
CA HIS A 90 43.40 -13.08 7.89
C HIS A 90 43.61 -14.38 7.06
N THR A 91 42.57 -15.19 6.85
CA THR A 91 42.66 -16.49 6.18
C THR A 91 42.29 -16.39 4.70
N TYR A 92 41.19 -15.70 4.38
CA TYR A 92 40.69 -15.68 3.01
C TYR A 92 41.39 -14.59 2.21
N GLN A 93 42.18 -15.04 1.25
CA GLN A 93 42.89 -14.20 0.32
C GLN A 93 42.12 -14.22 -1.00
N TRP A 94 41.88 -13.04 -1.54
CA TRP A 94 41.13 -12.84 -2.77
C TRP A 94 41.99 -12.09 -3.79
N GLU A 95 41.85 -12.48 -5.05
CA GLU A 95 42.27 -11.68 -6.19
C GLU A 95 41.02 -11.15 -6.88
N LEU A 96 40.82 -9.84 -6.85
CA LEU A 96 39.77 -9.15 -7.59
C LEU A 96 40.34 -8.62 -8.90
N THR A 97 39.80 -9.08 -10.02
CA THR A 97 40.03 -8.50 -11.34
C THR A 97 38.82 -7.69 -11.75
N ILE A 98 39.04 -6.45 -12.19
CA ILE A 98 38.04 -5.65 -12.91
C ILE A 98 38.54 -5.46 -14.35
N ASP A 99 37.73 -5.83 -15.33
CA ASP A 99 38.07 -5.75 -16.75
C ASP A 99 36.89 -5.15 -17.55
N SER A 100 36.81 -5.35 -18.88
CA SER A 100 35.65 -4.87 -19.64
C SER A 100 34.39 -5.73 -19.48
N LYS A 101 34.48 -6.89 -18.82
CA LYS A 101 33.37 -7.84 -18.65
C LYS A 101 32.70 -7.66 -17.30
N GLY A 102 33.44 -7.33 -16.25
CA GLY A 102 32.87 -7.02 -14.95
C GLY A 102 33.88 -7.17 -13.82
N LEU A 103 33.41 -7.68 -12.69
CA LEU A 103 34.24 -7.97 -11.53
C LEU A 103 34.35 -9.49 -11.35
N HIS A 104 35.58 -9.95 -11.19
CA HIS A 104 35.94 -11.36 -11.01
C HIS A 104 36.65 -11.53 -9.68
N TYR A 105 36.02 -12.23 -8.75
CA TYR A 105 36.57 -12.52 -7.43
C TYR A 105 37.10 -13.95 -7.41
N LYS A 106 38.42 -14.09 -7.34
CA LYS A 106 39.10 -15.37 -7.30
C LYS A 106 39.53 -15.70 -5.88
N ASP A 107 39.06 -16.83 -5.36
CA ASP A 107 39.50 -17.38 -4.07
C ASP A 107 40.90 -17.98 -4.23
N ILE A 108 41.93 -17.26 -3.79
CA ILE A 108 43.33 -17.69 -3.91
C ILE A 108 43.82 -18.44 -2.67
N SER A 109 43.08 -18.43 -1.55
CA SER A 109 43.40 -19.28 -0.39
C SER A 109 42.82 -20.68 -0.53
N GLY A 110 41.70 -20.83 -1.24
CA GLY A 110 41.00 -22.10 -1.45
C GLY A 110 40.23 -22.59 -0.22
N ASP A 111 40.07 -21.71 0.77
CA ASP A 111 39.38 -22.03 2.03
C ASP A 111 37.90 -21.64 1.99
N TYR A 112 37.48 -20.81 1.01
CA TYR A 112 36.10 -20.32 0.92
C TYR A 112 35.28 -21.16 -0.06
N THR A 113 35.86 -21.48 -1.22
CA THR A 113 35.25 -22.33 -2.22
C THR A 113 35.79 -23.74 -2.13
N PRO A 114 35.00 -24.78 -2.49
CA PRO A 114 35.49 -26.16 -2.52
C PRO A 114 36.66 -26.40 -3.48
N GLN A 115 37.02 -25.41 -4.30
CA GLN A 115 38.01 -25.50 -5.37
C GLN A 115 38.95 -24.29 -5.30
N LEU A 116 40.23 -24.53 -5.00
CA LEU A 116 41.26 -23.49 -5.04
C LEU A 116 41.24 -22.77 -6.40
N GLY A 117 41.17 -21.45 -6.36
CA GLY A 117 41.13 -20.61 -7.56
C GLY A 117 39.74 -20.50 -8.19
N ALA A 118 38.66 -20.91 -7.53
CA ALA A 118 37.31 -20.67 -8.03
C ALA A 118 37.05 -19.18 -8.18
N VAL A 119 36.35 -18.83 -9.26
CA VAL A 119 36.01 -17.46 -9.61
C VAL A 119 34.51 -17.25 -9.43
N THR A 120 34.18 -16.17 -8.73
CA THR A 120 32.80 -15.66 -8.61
C THR A 120 32.71 -14.36 -9.39
N ASP A 121 31.72 -14.26 -10.26
CA ASP A 121 31.55 -13.14 -11.19
C ASP A 121 30.43 -12.19 -10.74
N GLN A 122 30.59 -10.89 -11.00
CA GLN A 122 29.57 -9.86 -10.72
C GLN A 122 29.47 -8.83 -11.84
N LEU A 123 28.24 -8.50 -12.26
CA LEU A 123 27.96 -7.44 -13.23
C LEU A 123 28.26 -6.06 -12.66
N PHE A 124 28.60 -5.12 -13.55
CA PHE A 124 28.80 -3.72 -13.17
C PHE A 124 27.58 -3.07 -12.56
N SER A 125 26.40 -3.24 -13.16
CA SER A 125 25.18 -2.66 -12.59
C SER A 125 24.88 -3.24 -11.22
N ASP A 126 25.17 -4.53 -11.01
CA ASP A 126 24.93 -5.15 -9.71
C ASP A 126 25.91 -4.60 -8.66
N PHE A 127 27.20 -4.49 -8.99
CA PHE A 127 28.16 -3.83 -8.11
C PHE A 127 27.80 -2.36 -7.87
N TRP A 128 27.39 -1.64 -8.91
CA TRP A 128 27.13 -0.21 -8.87
C TRP A 128 25.94 0.14 -7.98
N PHE A 129 24.84 -0.58 -8.12
CA PHE A 129 23.64 -0.34 -7.33
C PHE A 129 23.64 -1.09 -6.01
N TYR A 130 24.29 -2.25 -5.94
CA TYR A 130 24.20 -3.16 -4.82
C TYR A 130 25.51 -3.40 -4.04
N GLY A 131 26.61 -2.74 -4.39
CA GLY A 131 27.87 -2.99 -3.71
C GLY A 131 28.51 -4.35 -4.03
N PRO A 132 29.63 -4.67 -3.38
CA PRO A 132 30.43 -5.84 -3.70
C PRO A 132 29.74 -7.13 -3.28
N LEU A 133 29.73 -8.12 -4.18
CA LEU A 133 29.18 -9.45 -3.93
C LEU A 133 29.96 -10.21 -2.83
N LEU A 134 31.28 -9.99 -2.78
CA LEU A 134 32.16 -10.52 -1.74
C LEU A 134 32.78 -9.37 -0.96
N PRO A 135 32.97 -9.49 0.37
CA PRO A 135 33.47 -8.38 1.18
C PRO A 135 34.80 -7.83 0.67
N ILE A 136 34.86 -6.53 0.39
CA ILE A 136 36.10 -5.79 0.08
C ILE A 136 36.40 -4.86 1.26
N PRO A 137 37.31 -5.23 2.18
CA PRO A 137 37.47 -4.50 3.44
C PRO A 137 37.96 -3.06 3.27
N ASP A 138 38.89 -2.87 2.35
CA ASP A 138 39.53 -1.59 2.13
C ASP A 138 38.57 -0.60 1.44
N LEU A 139 38.23 0.49 2.14
CA LEU A 139 37.42 1.57 1.60
C LEU A 139 38.11 2.26 0.41
N PHE A 140 39.45 2.34 0.42
CA PHE A 140 40.20 2.91 -0.69
C PHE A 140 39.98 2.10 -1.96
N LEU A 141 40.05 0.76 -1.88
CA LEU A 141 39.79 -0.12 -3.02
C LEU A 141 38.35 0.04 -3.53
N ARG A 142 37.35 0.08 -2.65
CA ARG A 142 35.95 0.33 -3.06
C ARG A 142 35.77 1.68 -3.76
N LYS A 143 36.38 2.76 -3.23
CA LYS A 143 36.40 4.09 -3.88
C LYS A 143 37.07 4.05 -5.26
N LEU A 144 38.15 3.28 -5.41
CA LEU A 144 38.86 3.12 -6.68
C LEU A 144 38.01 2.37 -7.72
N LEU A 145 37.31 1.31 -7.32
CA LEU A 145 36.40 0.56 -8.19
C LEU A 145 35.23 1.44 -8.65
N VAL A 146 34.59 2.15 -7.73
CA VAL A 146 33.52 3.11 -8.08
C VAL A 146 34.05 4.19 -9.01
N ALA A 147 35.25 4.74 -8.77
CA ALA A 147 35.84 5.72 -9.67
C ALA A 147 36.13 5.14 -11.07
N THR A 148 36.63 3.90 -11.13
CA THR A 148 36.90 3.18 -12.38
C THR A 148 35.63 3.01 -13.21
N ILE A 149 34.56 2.50 -12.58
CA ILE A 149 33.27 2.31 -13.25
C ILE A 149 32.65 3.66 -13.65
N ARG A 150 32.76 4.69 -12.79
CA ARG A 150 32.27 6.04 -13.09
C ARG A 150 32.92 6.64 -14.34
N ASN A 151 34.23 6.44 -14.50
CA ASN A 151 34.99 6.97 -15.64
C ASN A 151 34.65 6.27 -16.97
N ALA A 152 34.00 5.10 -16.92
CA ALA A 152 33.52 4.39 -18.09
C ALA A 152 32.20 4.96 -18.65
N PHE A 153 31.53 5.90 -17.98
CA PHE A 153 30.33 6.54 -18.51
C PHE A 153 30.64 7.51 -19.66
N ILE A 154 29.77 7.57 -20.68
CA ILE A 154 29.89 8.43 -21.86
C ILE A 154 29.96 9.91 -21.46
N GLN A 155 29.05 10.34 -20.58
CA GLN A 155 29.02 11.69 -20.02
C GLN A 155 29.42 11.63 -18.55
N ALA A 156 30.56 12.24 -18.23
CA ALA A 156 30.96 12.47 -16.86
C ALA A 156 29.91 13.36 -16.18
N GLY A 157 29.27 12.84 -15.14
CA GLY A 157 28.28 13.57 -14.36
C GLY A 157 26.82 13.35 -14.73
N SER A 158 26.49 12.32 -15.51
CA SER A 158 25.10 11.91 -15.70
C SER A 158 24.45 11.53 -14.35
N PRO A 159 23.12 11.68 -14.18
CA PRO A 159 22.44 11.28 -12.94
C PRO A 159 22.69 9.82 -12.53
N ALA A 160 22.86 8.91 -13.48
CA ALA A 160 23.20 7.51 -13.20
C ALA A 160 24.64 7.33 -12.66
N SER A 161 25.59 8.17 -13.11
CA SER A 161 27.00 8.12 -12.70
C SER A 161 27.27 8.55 -11.24
N TYR A 162 26.25 9.07 -10.54
CA TYR A 162 26.32 9.42 -9.12
C TYR A 162 25.44 8.54 -8.22
N LYS A 163 24.59 7.67 -8.79
CA LYS A 163 23.66 6.84 -8.02
C LYS A 163 24.24 5.45 -7.79
N HIS A 164 25.32 5.38 -7.02
CA HIS A 164 25.89 4.12 -6.55
C HIS A 164 25.54 3.86 -5.08
N PHE A 165 25.81 2.65 -4.59
CA PHE A 165 25.71 2.29 -3.17
C PHE A 165 26.56 3.21 -2.28
N GLU A 166 26.15 3.41 -1.03
CA GLU A 166 26.89 4.24 -0.08
C GLU A 166 28.22 3.58 0.32
N LEU A 167 29.28 4.39 0.47
CA LEU A 167 30.62 3.94 0.82
C LEU A 167 30.97 4.35 2.25
N PHE A 168 31.41 3.39 3.07
CA PHE A 168 31.78 3.60 4.49
C PHE A 168 32.99 2.74 4.91
N GLU A 169 33.73 3.20 5.91
CA GLU A 169 34.87 2.50 6.48
C GLU A 169 34.41 1.35 7.39
N TYR A 170 34.93 0.15 7.15
CA TYR A 170 34.60 -0.99 7.98
C TYR A 170 35.24 -0.85 9.37
N PRO A 171 34.52 -1.17 10.45
CA PRO A 171 35.00 -0.96 11.80
C PRO A 171 36.12 -1.95 12.12
N GLU A 172 37.16 -1.46 12.79
CA GLU A 172 38.30 -2.27 13.24
C GLU A 172 38.18 -2.53 14.74
N VAL A 173 38.37 -3.78 15.15
CA VAL A 173 38.32 -4.18 16.56
C VAL A 173 39.70 -4.00 17.19
N ASN A 174 39.73 -3.55 18.44
CA ASN A 174 40.92 -3.66 19.28
C ASN A 174 41.04 -5.08 19.87
N ASP A 175 42.14 -5.77 19.56
CA ASP A 175 42.48 -7.13 20.03
C ASP A 175 42.33 -7.33 21.55
N SER A 176 42.46 -6.27 22.34
CA SER A 176 42.51 -6.37 23.80
C SER A 176 41.17 -6.29 24.51
N ASN A 177 40.13 -5.64 23.93
CA ASN A 177 38.88 -5.40 24.65
C ASN A 177 37.60 -5.68 23.86
N HIS A 178 37.68 -6.19 22.62
CA HIS A 178 36.49 -6.40 21.78
C HIS A 178 35.64 -5.12 21.67
N TYR A 179 36.27 -3.95 21.61
CA TYR A 179 35.63 -2.67 21.30
C TYR A 179 36.20 -2.12 20.00
N TRP A 180 35.40 -1.33 19.29
CA TRP A 180 35.82 -0.66 18.07
C TRP A 180 36.91 0.37 18.34
N GLN A 181 37.94 0.36 17.52
CA GLN A 181 39.03 1.32 17.60
C GLN A 181 38.96 2.37 16.49
N ASN A 182 38.54 1.99 15.28
CA ASN A 182 38.45 2.85 14.10
C ASN A 182 37.25 2.43 13.21
N GLY A 183 36.92 3.26 12.21
CA GLY A 183 35.84 3.03 11.23
C GLY A 183 34.54 3.75 11.57
N ASP A 184 33.50 3.58 10.75
CA ASP A 184 32.23 4.31 10.89
C ASP A 184 31.29 3.68 11.95
N TYR A 185 31.82 3.42 13.15
CA TYR A 185 31.11 2.71 14.23
C TYR A 185 29.93 3.50 14.82
N GLU A 186 29.87 4.83 14.65
CA GLU A 186 28.73 5.65 15.05
C GLU A 186 27.47 5.38 14.20
N ALA A 187 27.64 4.77 13.03
CA ALA A 187 26.56 4.61 12.07
C ALA A 187 25.64 3.39 12.35
N SER A 188 25.94 2.54 13.35
CA SER A 188 25.16 1.31 13.64
C SER A 188 25.06 0.33 12.46
N ASP A 189 25.89 0.51 11.44
CA ASP A 189 25.71 0.08 10.06
C ASP A 189 26.26 -1.34 9.78
N PHE A 190 26.23 -2.25 10.75
CA PHE A 190 26.68 -3.63 10.54
C PHE A 190 25.77 -4.60 11.28
N VAL A 191 25.13 -5.50 10.54
CA VAL A 191 24.19 -6.48 11.08
C VAL A 191 24.59 -7.90 10.68
N CYS A 192 24.59 -8.80 11.66
CA CYS A 192 24.62 -10.23 11.43
C CYS A 192 23.18 -10.73 11.41
N VAL A 193 22.75 -11.34 10.31
CA VAL A 193 21.45 -12.02 10.25
C VAL A 193 21.70 -13.49 10.52
N ARG A 194 20.94 -14.13 11.39
CA ARG A 194 21.01 -15.58 11.63
C ARG A 194 19.63 -16.21 11.43
N TYR A 195 19.58 -17.53 11.30
CA TYR A 195 18.32 -18.29 11.22
C TYR A 195 17.36 -17.98 12.39
N TYR A 196 17.87 -17.44 13.49
CA TYR A 196 17.14 -17.20 14.74
C TYR A 196 17.10 -15.73 15.17
N GLY A 197 17.53 -14.76 14.33
CA GLY A 197 17.40 -13.32 14.63
C GLY A 197 18.58 -12.46 14.18
N ILE A 198 18.56 -11.18 14.58
CA ILE A 198 19.59 -10.18 14.28
C ILE A 198 20.50 -9.97 15.48
N GLU A 199 21.82 -9.99 15.26
CA GLU A 199 22.82 -9.75 16.30
C GLU A 199 23.70 -8.52 15.96
N ILE A 200 24.01 -7.69 16.97
CA ILE A 200 24.85 -6.49 16.85
C ILE A 200 26.00 -6.54 17.87
N GLY A 201 27.19 -6.10 17.48
CA GLY A 201 28.31 -5.82 18.41
C GLY A 201 29.66 -6.42 18.00
N ALA A 202 30.73 -5.89 18.58
CA ALA A 202 32.13 -6.26 18.30
C ALA A 202 32.47 -7.73 18.63
N THR A 203 31.71 -8.40 19.50
CA THR A 203 31.86 -9.84 19.77
C THR A 203 31.33 -10.73 18.64
N ASN A 204 30.46 -10.19 17.79
CA ASN A 204 29.79 -10.94 16.71
C ASN A 204 30.36 -10.61 15.33
N TRP A 205 31.34 -9.70 15.25
CA TRP A 205 32.07 -9.33 14.03
C TRP A 205 33.30 -10.20 13.80
N ARG A 206 33.27 -11.47 14.25
CA ARG A 206 34.19 -12.48 13.69
C ARG A 206 33.63 -12.80 12.32
N ASP A 207 34.29 -12.44 11.20
CA ASP A 207 33.84 -12.83 9.85
C ASP A 207 33.41 -14.31 9.89
N GLY A 208 32.08 -14.49 9.94
CA GLY A 208 31.44 -15.73 10.32
C GLY A 208 31.24 -16.59 9.10
N LEU A 209 32.32 -16.93 8.43
CA LEU A 209 32.31 -17.79 7.26
C LEU A 209 32.24 -19.26 7.70
N ALA A 210 31.01 -19.77 7.78
CA ALA A 210 30.73 -21.20 7.66
C ALA A 210 29.31 -21.51 7.13
N TYR A 211 28.34 -20.61 7.31
CA TYR A 211 27.00 -20.78 6.73
C TYR A 211 26.45 -19.40 6.30
N GLN A 212 26.16 -19.26 5.00
CA GLN A 212 25.19 -18.43 4.25
C GLN A 212 24.65 -17.05 4.73
N TRP A 213 25.14 -16.40 5.79
CA TRP A 213 24.32 -15.36 6.45
C TRP A 213 25.00 -14.00 6.68
N PHE A 214 25.95 -13.61 5.82
CA PHE A 214 26.65 -12.34 5.93
C PHE A 214 26.79 -11.69 4.56
N LEU A 215 26.15 -10.53 4.37
CA LEU A 215 26.33 -9.68 3.20
C LEU A 215 27.01 -8.40 3.66
N SER A 216 27.88 -7.83 2.82
CA SER A 216 28.38 -6.47 3.06
C SER A 216 27.16 -5.59 3.31
N PHE A 217 27.25 -4.72 4.31
CA PHE A 217 26.11 -3.90 4.65
C PHE A 217 25.69 -2.99 3.47
N GLU A 218 26.64 -2.69 2.58
CA GLU A 218 26.44 -2.10 1.25
C GLU A 218 25.45 -2.90 0.39
N TYR A 219 25.59 -4.22 0.35
CA TYR A 219 24.73 -5.16 -0.37
C TYR A 219 23.41 -5.43 0.35
N PHE A 220 23.41 -5.41 1.68
CA PHE A 220 22.19 -5.48 2.49
C PHE A 220 21.25 -4.28 2.25
N LEU A 221 21.77 -3.04 2.27
CA LEU A 221 20.96 -1.81 2.16
C LEU A 221 20.24 -1.68 0.81
N THR A 222 20.84 -2.27 -0.21
CA THR A 222 20.59 -1.91 -1.59
C THR A 222 19.91 -3.04 -2.35
N LYS A 223 20.14 -4.32 -2.00
CA LYS A 223 19.54 -5.45 -2.71
C LYS A 223 18.05 -5.60 -2.38
N PRO A 224 17.17 -5.76 -3.38
CA PRO A 224 15.78 -6.11 -3.15
C PRO A 224 15.64 -7.54 -2.60
N TYR A 225 14.61 -7.74 -1.78
CA TYR A 225 14.28 -9.04 -1.20
C TYR A 225 14.09 -10.11 -2.29
N GLN A 226 14.66 -11.29 -2.10
CA GLN A 226 14.41 -12.49 -2.90
C GLN A 226 13.86 -13.57 -1.96
N GLU A 227 12.77 -14.26 -2.35
CA GLU A 227 12.05 -15.22 -1.49
C GLU A 227 12.93 -16.37 -0.97
N ASP A 228 13.95 -16.77 -1.73
CA ASP A 228 14.90 -17.83 -1.36
C ASP A 228 16.03 -17.35 -0.44
N THR A 229 15.99 -16.09 0.00
CA THR A 229 16.94 -15.56 0.96
C THR A 229 16.36 -15.58 2.37
N VAL A 230 17.18 -16.07 3.29
CA VAL A 230 17.30 -15.71 4.72
C VAL A 230 16.67 -14.39 5.17
N LEU A 231 16.71 -13.37 4.32
CA LEU A 231 16.42 -11.98 4.63
C LEU A 231 14.93 -11.67 4.49
N THR A 232 14.08 -12.33 5.28
CA THR A 232 12.63 -12.10 5.21
C THR A 232 12.26 -10.61 5.41
N PRO A 233 11.08 -10.17 4.95
CA PRO A 233 10.63 -8.78 5.15
C PRO A 233 10.64 -8.35 6.62
N GLU A 234 10.39 -9.27 7.54
CA GLU A 234 10.41 -9.04 9.00
C GLU A 234 11.83 -8.74 9.48
N ILE A 235 12.81 -9.53 9.05
CA ILE A 235 14.23 -9.32 9.35
C ILE A 235 14.70 -7.99 8.75
N ARG A 236 14.29 -7.68 7.51
CA ARG A 236 14.60 -6.38 6.90
C ARG A 236 14.00 -5.21 7.68
N ALA A 237 12.74 -5.30 8.09
CA ALA A 237 12.07 -4.24 8.85
C ALA A 237 12.73 -4.03 10.22
N GLU A 238 13.15 -5.10 10.88
CA GLU A 238 13.90 -5.05 12.14
C GLU A 238 15.26 -4.35 11.95
N ILE A 239 15.97 -4.65 10.86
CA ILE A 239 17.22 -3.97 10.53
C ILE A 239 17.00 -2.48 10.18
N GLU A 240 16.01 -2.14 9.34
CA GLU A 240 15.69 -0.75 8.99
C GLU A 240 15.30 0.08 10.22
N LEU A 241 14.57 -0.52 11.18
CA LEU A 241 14.24 0.09 12.46
C LEU A 241 15.49 0.34 13.31
N LEU A 242 16.40 -0.64 13.38
CA LEU A 242 17.63 -0.56 14.15
C LEU A 242 18.60 0.49 13.61
N LEU A 243 18.66 0.66 12.29
CA LEU A 243 19.54 1.64 11.61
C LEU A 243 18.95 3.04 11.52
N GLY A 244 17.66 3.22 11.85
CA GLY A 244 16.99 4.51 11.73
C GLY A 244 16.82 5.02 10.29
N ARG A 245 16.90 4.14 9.29
CA ARG A 245 16.73 4.49 7.86
C ARG A 245 15.96 3.42 7.09
N LYS A 246 15.16 3.86 6.13
CA LYS A 246 14.38 2.98 5.24
C LYS A 246 15.07 2.81 3.90
N SER A 247 15.08 1.60 3.35
CA SER A 247 15.57 1.38 1.99
C SER A 247 14.70 2.14 0.97
N THR A 248 15.33 2.71 -0.05
CA THR A 248 14.64 3.50 -1.09
C THR A 248 13.99 2.66 -2.19
N GLN A 249 14.18 1.34 -2.19
CA GLN A 249 13.57 0.44 -3.17
C GLN A 249 12.18 0.02 -2.72
N LYS A 250 11.17 0.45 -3.47
CA LYS A 250 9.81 -0.12 -3.37
C LYS A 250 9.86 -1.57 -3.85
N ARG A 251 9.11 -2.42 -3.13
CA ARG A 251 8.87 -3.83 -3.43
C ARG A 251 8.65 -4.04 -4.94
N LEU A 252 9.38 -4.98 -5.53
CA LEU A 252 9.03 -5.52 -6.84
C LEU A 252 7.75 -6.33 -6.66
N GLU A 253 6.71 -5.93 -7.39
CA GLU A 253 5.48 -6.71 -7.50
C GLU A 253 5.87 -8.04 -8.16
N ASP A 254 5.44 -9.16 -7.58
CA ASP A 254 5.73 -10.48 -8.14
C ASP A 254 4.90 -10.67 -9.42
N ILE A 255 5.53 -10.39 -10.56
CA ILE A 255 4.92 -10.50 -11.88
C ILE A 255 5.02 -11.93 -12.45
N THR A 256 5.62 -12.88 -11.71
CA THR A 256 5.99 -14.20 -12.27
C THR A 256 4.93 -15.29 -12.12
N ASN A 257 3.88 -15.08 -11.32
CA ASN A 257 2.78 -16.06 -11.15
C ASN A 257 1.37 -15.43 -11.16
N PRO A 258 0.79 -15.13 -12.33
CA PRO A 258 -0.59 -14.61 -12.44
C PRO A 258 -1.64 -15.58 -11.87
N GLU A 259 -1.39 -16.90 -11.91
CA GLU A 259 -2.38 -17.91 -11.52
C GLU A 259 -2.47 -18.13 -10.00
N LYS A 260 -1.38 -17.96 -9.24
CA LYS A 260 -1.40 -18.07 -7.76
C LYS A 260 -1.97 -16.81 -7.09
N ASN A 261 -1.84 -15.67 -7.74
CA ASN A 261 -2.32 -14.40 -7.20
C ASN A 261 -3.84 -14.20 -7.38
N ALA A 262 -4.43 -14.84 -8.39
CA ALA A 262 -5.88 -14.82 -8.61
C ALA A 262 -6.67 -15.49 -7.46
N GLU A 263 -6.16 -16.60 -6.93
CA GLU A 263 -6.79 -17.29 -5.80
C GLU A 263 -6.71 -16.46 -4.52
N SER A 264 -5.54 -15.90 -4.23
CA SER A 264 -5.36 -14.99 -3.08
C SER A 264 -6.22 -13.73 -3.21
N LYS A 265 -6.31 -13.14 -4.40
CA LYS A 265 -7.20 -12.02 -4.67
C LYS A 265 -8.67 -12.42 -4.47
N ARG A 266 -9.09 -13.58 -4.99
CA ARG A 266 -10.46 -14.09 -4.81
C ARG A 266 -10.78 -14.26 -3.32
N LEU A 267 -9.90 -14.95 -2.58
CA LEU A 267 -10.06 -15.13 -1.13
C LEU A 267 -10.13 -13.80 -0.39
N PHE A 268 -9.31 -12.82 -0.78
CA PHE A 268 -9.36 -11.46 -0.21
C PHE A 268 -10.69 -10.77 -0.47
N MET A 269 -11.18 -10.79 -1.70
CA MET A 269 -12.45 -10.17 -2.09
C MET A 269 -13.65 -10.86 -1.44
N ASP A 270 -13.67 -12.20 -1.44
CA ASP A 270 -14.76 -13.01 -0.88
C ASP A 270 -14.89 -12.83 0.64
N ASN A 271 -13.78 -12.55 1.33
CA ASN A 271 -13.76 -12.28 2.77
C ASN A 271 -13.79 -10.77 3.10
N GLY A 272 -14.15 -9.91 2.15
CA GLY A 272 -14.31 -8.47 2.38
C GLY A 272 -13.03 -7.76 2.84
N GLY A 273 -11.86 -8.25 2.41
CA GLY A 273 -10.55 -7.71 2.76
C GLY A 273 -10.07 -8.07 4.18
N GLN A 274 -10.80 -8.93 4.88
CA GLN A 274 -10.48 -9.34 6.25
C GLN A 274 -9.65 -10.62 6.27
N ILE A 275 -8.33 -10.45 6.23
CA ILE A 275 -7.34 -11.53 6.11
C ILE A 275 -7.48 -12.57 7.23
N HIS A 276 -7.79 -12.13 8.46
CA HIS A 276 -7.96 -13.05 9.60
C HIS A 276 -9.04 -14.11 9.34
N TYR A 277 -10.13 -13.77 8.63
CA TYR A 277 -11.16 -14.75 8.29
C TYR A 277 -10.70 -15.76 7.23
N ILE A 278 -9.80 -15.38 6.32
CA ILE A 278 -9.21 -16.29 5.34
C ILE A 278 -8.44 -17.41 6.06
N HIS A 279 -7.64 -17.05 7.07
CA HIS A 279 -6.92 -18.01 7.90
C HIS A 279 -7.87 -18.87 8.75
N LEU A 280 -8.90 -18.27 9.37
CA LEU A 280 -9.90 -19.01 10.14
C LEU A 280 -10.71 -20.00 9.29
N HIS A 281 -10.94 -19.68 8.02
CA HIS A 281 -11.65 -20.54 7.08
C HIS A 281 -10.76 -21.66 6.50
N GLY A 282 -9.51 -21.78 6.96
CA GLY A 282 -8.59 -22.85 6.58
C GLY A 282 -7.80 -22.60 5.29
N PHE A 283 -7.91 -21.41 4.69
CA PHE A 283 -7.22 -21.03 3.46
C PHE A 283 -5.92 -20.25 3.73
N GLY A 284 -5.42 -20.28 4.96
CA GLY A 284 -4.21 -19.55 5.33
C GLY A 284 -2.95 -19.99 4.58
N ASP A 285 -2.88 -21.28 4.24
CA ASP A 285 -1.77 -21.83 3.45
C ASP A 285 -1.89 -21.47 1.97
N ASP A 286 -3.11 -21.21 1.48
CA ASP A 286 -3.40 -20.81 0.09
C ASP A 286 -3.31 -19.30 -0.12
N TYR A 287 -3.44 -18.51 0.96
CA TYR A 287 -3.34 -17.06 0.93
C TYR A 287 -1.89 -16.60 0.96
N LYS A 288 -1.39 -16.09 -0.16
CA LYS A 288 0.00 -15.66 -0.38
C LYS A 288 0.11 -14.19 -0.82
N ALA A 289 -0.91 -13.40 -0.51
CA ALA A 289 -0.95 -11.99 -0.89
C ALA A 289 0.17 -11.19 -0.22
N THR A 290 0.73 -10.28 -0.99
CA THR A 290 1.64 -9.26 -0.53
C THR A 290 0.89 -8.07 0.09
N TYR A 291 1.47 -7.36 1.06
CA TYR A 291 0.89 -6.10 1.58
C TYR A 291 0.56 -5.06 0.49
N SER A 292 1.31 -5.02 -0.61
CA SER A 292 1.03 -4.13 -1.75
C SER A 292 -0.19 -4.58 -2.54
N GLU A 293 -0.32 -5.88 -2.79
CA GLU A 293 -1.52 -6.47 -3.39
C GLU A 293 -2.73 -6.27 -2.49
N GLU A 294 -2.62 -6.55 -1.20
CA GLU A 294 -3.67 -6.26 -0.22
C GLU A 294 -4.08 -4.80 -0.25
N ALA A 295 -3.13 -3.86 -0.34
CA ALA A 295 -3.42 -2.44 -0.43
C ALA A 295 -4.14 -2.09 -1.75
N ALA A 296 -3.69 -2.64 -2.88
CA ALA A 296 -4.29 -2.45 -4.20
C ALA A 296 -5.71 -3.04 -4.27
N TRP A 297 -5.88 -4.28 -3.80
CA TRP A 297 -7.17 -4.96 -3.74
C TRP A 297 -8.10 -4.34 -2.73
N ARG A 298 -7.58 -3.80 -1.62
CA ARG A 298 -8.37 -3.03 -0.67
C ARG A 298 -8.90 -1.75 -1.32
N ALA A 299 -8.06 -1.04 -2.09
CA ALA A 299 -8.51 0.12 -2.84
C ALA A 299 -9.60 -0.25 -3.86
N GLU A 300 -9.41 -1.34 -4.60
CA GLU A 300 -10.41 -1.87 -5.53
C GLU A 300 -11.71 -2.29 -4.81
N LEU A 301 -11.62 -2.98 -3.67
CA LEU A 301 -12.76 -3.40 -2.87
C LEU A 301 -13.54 -2.20 -2.32
N ILE A 302 -12.83 -1.17 -1.84
CA ILE A 302 -13.44 0.09 -1.39
C ILE A 302 -14.19 0.75 -2.54
N GLU A 303 -13.59 0.81 -3.73
CA GLU A 303 -14.24 1.38 -4.92
C GLU A 303 -15.51 0.58 -5.30
N GLN A 304 -15.43 -0.75 -5.28
CA GLN A 304 -16.59 -1.62 -5.52
C GLN A 304 -17.70 -1.39 -4.49
N TYR A 305 -17.36 -1.28 -3.20
CA TYR A 305 -18.31 -0.99 -2.14
C TYR A 305 -18.96 0.39 -2.28
N ILE A 306 -18.17 1.43 -2.57
CA ILE A 306 -18.70 2.79 -2.79
C ILE A 306 -19.67 2.79 -3.96
N LYS A 307 -19.34 2.12 -5.07
CA LYS A 307 -20.24 2.01 -6.22
C LYS A 307 -21.55 1.30 -5.83
N ARG A 308 -21.43 0.14 -5.18
CA ARG A 308 -22.59 -0.70 -4.79
C ARG A 308 -23.51 -0.01 -3.78
N LEU A 309 -23.02 0.90 -2.95
CA LEU A 309 -23.86 1.69 -2.04
C LEU A 309 -25.02 2.39 -2.76
N SER A 310 -24.83 2.81 -4.01
CA SER A 310 -25.87 3.49 -4.80
C SER A 310 -26.73 2.58 -5.69
N GLU A 311 -26.32 1.32 -5.86
CA GLU A 311 -26.98 0.35 -6.75
C GLU A 311 -27.82 -0.69 -6.00
N GLU A 312 -27.46 -1.00 -4.75
CA GLU A 312 -28.11 -2.02 -3.93
C GLU A 312 -29.36 -1.46 -3.21
N GLU A 313 -30.40 -2.29 -3.07
CA GLU A 313 -31.64 -1.93 -2.35
C GLU A 313 -31.79 -2.67 -1.02
N ASN A 314 -31.04 -3.75 -0.82
CA ASN A 314 -31.19 -4.61 0.34
C ASN A 314 -30.47 -4.00 1.56
N GLU A 315 -31.23 -3.69 2.61
CA GLU A 315 -30.72 -3.09 3.85
C GLU A 315 -29.59 -3.93 4.49
N PHE A 316 -29.72 -5.25 4.52
CA PHE A 316 -28.71 -6.13 5.12
C PHE A 316 -27.40 -6.13 4.32
N THR A 317 -27.49 -6.17 2.99
CA THR A 317 -26.33 -6.06 2.10
C THR A 317 -25.65 -4.70 2.26
N LEU A 318 -26.42 -3.61 2.29
CA LEU A 318 -25.90 -2.26 2.48
C LEU A 318 -25.21 -2.08 3.84
N ILE A 319 -25.74 -2.67 4.92
CA ILE A 319 -25.07 -2.69 6.23
C ILE A 319 -23.73 -3.43 6.15
N HIS A 320 -23.67 -4.56 5.44
CA HIS A 320 -22.41 -5.30 5.26
C HIS A 320 -21.39 -4.49 4.45
N ILE A 321 -21.84 -3.80 3.41
CA ILE A 321 -20.98 -2.90 2.61
C ILE A 321 -20.44 -1.77 3.51
N ALA A 322 -21.30 -1.12 4.29
CA ALA A 322 -20.90 -0.03 5.18
C ALA A 322 -19.87 -0.48 6.23
N LYS A 323 -20.11 -1.60 6.90
CA LYS A 323 -19.14 -2.21 7.83
C LYS A 323 -17.86 -2.62 7.11
N GLY A 324 -17.97 -3.16 5.90
CA GLY A 324 -16.83 -3.52 5.06
C GLY A 324 -15.94 -2.31 4.74
N LEU A 325 -16.53 -1.14 4.48
CA LEU A 325 -15.78 0.11 4.29
C LEU A 325 -15.03 0.53 5.56
N GLU A 326 -15.69 0.48 6.73
CA GLU A 326 -15.05 0.80 8.03
C GLU A 326 -13.88 -0.13 8.33
N LEU A 327 -14.09 -1.44 8.16
CA LEU A 327 -13.10 -2.49 8.38
C LEU A 327 -11.89 -2.38 7.44
N ASN A 328 -12.06 -1.73 6.29
CA ASN A 328 -10.99 -1.45 5.33
C ASN A 328 -10.41 -0.02 5.49
N GLY A 329 -10.69 0.66 6.60
CA GLY A 329 -10.02 1.90 7.00
C GLY A 329 -10.62 3.16 6.39
N VAL A 330 -11.79 3.08 5.75
CA VAL A 330 -12.51 4.26 5.25
C VAL A 330 -13.06 5.04 6.43
N LYS A 331 -12.64 6.30 6.54
CA LYS A 331 -13.19 7.26 7.51
C LYS A 331 -14.45 7.91 6.92
N ASN A 332 -15.33 8.39 7.77
CA ASN A 332 -16.56 9.12 7.39
C ASN A 332 -17.54 8.31 6.52
N VAL A 333 -17.75 7.03 6.84
CA VAL A 333 -18.70 6.17 6.09
C VAL A 333 -20.11 6.77 6.05
N GLY A 334 -20.56 7.48 7.09
CA GLY A 334 -21.83 8.21 7.08
C GLY A 334 -21.96 9.24 5.95
N GLU A 335 -20.90 10.01 5.65
CA GLU A 335 -20.91 10.99 4.56
C GLU A 335 -20.97 10.32 3.17
N LEU A 336 -20.31 9.16 3.03
CA LEU A 336 -20.36 8.36 1.81
C LEU A 336 -21.75 7.77 1.57
N ILE A 337 -22.37 7.20 2.61
CA ILE A 337 -23.74 6.71 2.55
C ILE A 337 -24.69 7.86 2.20
N PHE A 338 -24.55 9.02 2.84
CA PHE A 338 -25.35 10.20 2.52
C PHE A 338 -25.18 10.64 1.06
N THR A 339 -23.96 10.62 0.54
CA THR A 339 -23.70 10.92 -0.87
C THR A 339 -24.39 9.92 -1.80
N ALA A 340 -24.31 8.62 -1.49
CA ALA A 340 -24.97 7.56 -2.27
C ALA A 340 -26.49 7.69 -2.29
N THR A 341 -27.12 8.25 -1.24
CA THR A 341 -28.57 8.47 -1.22
C THR A 341 -29.07 9.35 -2.37
N LYS A 342 -28.23 10.27 -2.87
CA LYS A 342 -28.59 11.22 -3.92
C LYS A 342 -28.71 10.56 -5.29
N SER A 343 -27.96 9.50 -5.55
CA SER A 343 -27.98 8.76 -6.82
C SER A 343 -28.79 7.46 -6.75
N ALA A 344 -29.06 6.94 -5.54
CA ALA A 344 -29.86 5.74 -5.35
C ALA A 344 -31.32 5.93 -5.79
N ASN A 345 -31.93 4.82 -6.23
CA ASN A 345 -33.37 4.78 -6.47
C ASN A 345 -34.16 4.89 -5.15
N PRO A 346 -35.50 5.06 -5.18
CA PRO A 346 -36.28 5.30 -3.96
C PRO A 346 -36.14 4.21 -2.87
N LYS A 347 -36.07 2.93 -3.26
CA LYS A 347 -35.93 1.82 -2.30
C LYS A 347 -34.52 1.74 -1.73
N GLY A 348 -33.49 1.92 -2.56
CA GLY A 348 -32.11 2.03 -2.08
C GLY A 348 -31.95 3.21 -1.13
N ARG A 349 -32.50 4.38 -1.49
CA ARG A 349 -32.51 5.57 -0.62
C ARG A 349 -33.21 5.32 0.71
N GLN A 350 -34.34 4.61 0.71
CA GLN A 350 -35.04 4.20 1.92
C GLN A 350 -34.14 3.36 2.85
N ALA A 351 -33.46 2.36 2.31
CA ALA A 351 -32.57 1.50 3.08
C ALA A 351 -31.36 2.28 3.63
N LEU A 352 -30.67 3.05 2.79
CA LEU A 352 -29.53 3.89 3.20
C LEU A 352 -29.91 4.92 4.28
N THR A 353 -31.09 5.53 4.15
CA THR A 353 -31.64 6.47 5.14
C THR A 353 -31.76 5.83 6.51
N LYS A 354 -32.32 4.62 6.56
CA LYS A 354 -32.48 3.90 7.82
C LYS A 354 -31.14 3.55 8.44
N ILE A 355 -30.17 3.13 7.63
CA ILE A 355 -28.81 2.86 8.08
C ILE A 355 -28.15 4.11 8.67
N LEU A 356 -28.29 5.28 8.02
CA LEU A 356 -27.78 6.55 8.55
C LEU A 356 -28.35 6.87 9.92
N ILE A 357 -29.68 6.77 10.07
CA ILE A 357 -30.38 7.06 11.32
C ILE A 357 -29.97 6.11 12.44
N ASP A 358 -29.92 4.81 12.16
CA ASP A 358 -29.77 3.79 13.20
C ASP A 358 -28.29 3.57 13.60
N GLN A 359 -27.32 3.83 12.72
CA GLN A 359 -25.92 3.39 12.91
C GLN A 359 -24.86 4.47 12.69
N TYR A 360 -25.16 5.59 12.02
CA TYR A 360 -24.15 6.58 11.64
C TYR A 360 -24.53 7.99 12.08
N ASP A 361 -25.07 8.80 11.17
CA ASP A 361 -25.41 10.20 11.41
C ASP A 361 -26.91 10.41 11.19
N ALA A 362 -27.63 10.62 12.30
CA ALA A 362 -29.07 10.80 12.29
C ALA A 362 -29.51 12.11 11.63
N GLU A 363 -28.69 13.17 11.62
CA GLU A 363 -29.01 14.43 10.91
C GLU A 363 -28.92 14.24 9.40
N LEU A 364 -27.84 13.63 8.91
CA LEU A 364 -27.75 13.27 7.48
C LEU A 364 -28.86 12.29 7.08
N GLY A 365 -29.17 11.34 7.96
CA GLY A 365 -30.29 10.40 7.79
C GLY A 365 -31.64 11.10 7.69
N ALA A 366 -31.91 12.10 8.52
CA ALA A 366 -33.14 12.89 8.47
C ALA A 366 -33.27 13.68 7.16
N VAL A 367 -32.18 14.28 6.67
CA VAL A 367 -32.16 14.97 5.37
C VAL A 367 -32.50 13.99 4.24
N ALA A 368 -31.86 12.82 4.23
CA ALA A 368 -32.12 11.79 3.22
C ALA A 368 -33.56 11.25 3.30
N LEU A 369 -34.10 11.06 4.50
CA LEU A 369 -35.48 10.63 4.74
C LEU A 369 -36.48 11.62 4.13
N ILE A 370 -36.35 12.90 4.46
CA ILE A 370 -37.26 13.95 3.98
C ILE A 370 -37.20 14.05 2.45
N SER A 371 -36.02 13.85 1.84
CA SER A 371 -35.88 13.90 0.38
C SER A 371 -36.75 12.89 -0.37
N LEU A 372 -37.16 11.77 0.27
CA LEU A 372 -38.05 10.77 -0.34
C LEU A 372 -39.44 11.33 -0.70
N LEU A 373 -39.83 12.49 -0.14
CA LEU A 373 -41.06 13.18 -0.52
C LEU A 373 -41.08 13.61 -1.99
N GLU A 374 -39.94 13.73 -2.68
CA GLU A 374 -39.92 14.00 -4.13
C GLU A 374 -40.65 12.93 -4.94
N TYR A 375 -40.80 11.72 -4.37
CA TYR A 375 -41.50 10.60 -4.98
C TYR A 375 -42.99 10.54 -4.62
N GLU A 376 -43.51 11.44 -3.78
CA GLU A 376 -44.92 11.43 -3.36
C GLU A 376 -45.89 11.68 -4.53
N ARG A 377 -45.41 12.36 -5.57
CA ARG A 377 -46.18 12.58 -6.82
C ARG A 377 -46.53 11.29 -7.55
N PHE A 378 -45.79 10.21 -7.30
CA PHE A 378 -46.00 8.91 -7.93
C PHE A 378 -46.86 7.97 -7.07
N THR A 379 -46.74 8.05 -5.75
CA THR A 379 -47.49 7.24 -4.79
C THR A 379 -47.50 7.88 -3.41
N ASP A 380 -48.62 7.73 -2.69
CA ASP A 380 -48.77 8.18 -1.31
C ASP A 380 -47.95 7.36 -0.30
N TYR A 381 -47.45 6.20 -0.71
CA TYR A 381 -46.56 5.36 0.09
C TYR A 381 -45.39 6.16 0.67
N TRP A 382 -44.69 6.94 -0.16
CA TRP A 382 -43.50 7.68 0.26
C TRP A 382 -43.81 8.74 1.30
N ARG A 383 -44.90 9.49 1.11
CA ARG A 383 -45.39 10.43 2.12
C ARG A 383 -45.70 9.73 3.43
N ASN A 384 -46.44 8.62 3.39
CA ASN A 384 -46.78 7.87 4.60
C ASN A 384 -45.52 7.32 5.30
N TYR A 385 -44.58 6.79 4.53
CA TYR A 385 -43.32 6.26 5.04
C TYR A 385 -42.46 7.33 5.72
N VAL A 386 -42.26 8.49 5.08
CA VAL A 386 -41.48 9.60 5.62
C VAL A 386 -42.06 10.03 6.96
N PHE A 387 -43.33 10.45 6.99
CA PHE A 387 -43.95 10.96 8.21
C PHE A 387 -44.03 9.92 9.33
N ASN A 388 -44.29 8.65 9.02
CA ASN A 388 -44.28 7.59 10.04
C ASN A 388 -42.87 7.36 10.62
N SER A 389 -41.82 7.51 9.82
CA SER A 389 -40.44 7.38 10.28
C SER A 389 -40.03 8.53 11.21
N LEU A 390 -40.60 9.73 11.05
CA LEU A 390 -40.36 10.89 11.93
C LEU A 390 -40.84 10.68 13.38
N PHE A 391 -41.71 9.70 13.63
CA PHE A 391 -42.19 9.40 15.00
C PHE A 391 -41.06 9.04 15.98
N LYS A 392 -39.90 8.60 15.48
CA LYS A 392 -38.72 8.24 16.29
C LYS A 392 -37.64 9.33 16.33
N LEU A 393 -37.81 10.45 15.63
CA LEU A 393 -36.78 11.47 15.42
C LEU A 393 -37.14 12.81 16.07
N ARG A 394 -37.64 12.78 17.31
CA ARG A 394 -38.07 13.98 18.04
C ARG A 394 -36.93 14.97 18.25
N ASP A 395 -35.77 14.48 18.67
CA ASP A 395 -34.63 15.32 19.05
C ASP A 395 -33.75 15.73 17.87
N ASN A 396 -34.14 15.36 16.65
CA ASN A 396 -33.40 15.68 15.44
C ASN A 396 -33.79 17.08 14.94
N ILE A 397 -32.80 17.96 14.80
CA ILE A 397 -33.01 19.38 14.50
C ILE A 397 -33.61 19.55 13.11
N THR A 398 -33.13 18.78 12.13
CA THR A 398 -33.66 18.79 10.77
C THR A 398 -35.14 18.41 10.75
N VAL A 399 -35.53 17.36 11.48
CA VAL A 399 -36.93 16.94 11.59
C VAL A 399 -37.79 17.98 12.29
N GLN A 400 -37.32 18.56 13.39
CA GLN A 400 -38.03 19.62 14.11
C GLN A 400 -38.34 20.82 13.21
N HIS A 401 -37.33 21.31 12.47
CA HIS A 401 -37.51 22.40 11.51
C HIS A 401 -38.48 22.04 10.39
N PHE A 402 -38.37 20.84 9.85
CA PHE A 402 -39.29 20.35 8.82
C PHE A 402 -40.75 20.33 9.32
N ILE A 403 -41.01 19.79 10.51
CA ILE A 403 -42.36 19.76 11.10
C ILE A 403 -42.92 21.17 11.31
N ILE A 404 -42.10 22.09 11.83
CA ILE A 404 -42.50 23.49 12.00
C ILE A 404 -42.83 24.14 10.66
N GLU A 405 -42.04 23.89 9.63
CA GLU A 405 -42.27 24.40 8.27
C GLU A 405 -43.62 23.90 7.74
N LYS A 406 -43.91 22.60 7.87
CA LYS A 406 -45.17 22.01 7.38
C LYS A 406 -46.40 22.43 8.17
N LEU A 407 -46.25 22.80 9.44
CA LEU A 407 -47.34 23.41 10.22
C LEU A 407 -47.65 24.86 9.81
N LYS A 408 -46.65 25.59 9.29
CA LYS A 408 -46.82 26.97 8.79
C LYS A 408 -47.22 27.04 7.32
N GLY A 409 -47.06 25.94 6.58
CA GLY A 409 -47.31 25.86 5.15
C GLY A 409 -48.80 25.76 4.79
N ASP A 410 -49.05 25.77 3.48
CA ASP A 410 -50.38 25.76 2.87
C ASP A 410 -50.77 24.38 2.29
N HIS A 411 -50.04 23.33 2.64
CA HIS A 411 -50.30 21.97 2.16
C HIS A 411 -51.03 21.11 3.20
N LYS A 412 -52.38 21.06 3.09
CA LYS A 412 -53.29 20.35 4.03
C LYS A 412 -52.78 19.00 4.50
N ILE A 413 -52.41 18.12 3.56
CA ILE A 413 -52.02 16.74 3.90
C ILE A 413 -50.71 16.71 4.70
N HIS A 414 -49.75 17.58 4.38
CA HIS A 414 -48.47 17.63 5.11
C HIS A 414 -48.67 18.24 6.49
N PHE A 415 -49.55 19.24 6.62
CA PHE A 415 -49.97 19.78 7.89
C PHE A 415 -50.58 18.69 8.79
N GLU A 416 -51.60 17.97 8.30
CA GLU A 416 -52.28 16.92 9.07
C GLU A 416 -51.32 15.78 9.48
N LYS A 417 -50.40 15.40 8.58
CA LYS A 417 -49.36 14.41 8.89
C LYS A 417 -48.37 14.91 9.94
N SER A 418 -48.02 16.19 9.93
CA SER A 418 -47.16 16.81 10.95
C SER A 418 -47.83 16.81 12.33
N VAL A 419 -49.13 17.11 12.39
CA VAL A 419 -49.92 16.98 13.64
C VAL A 419 -49.91 15.53 14.15
N ASN A 420 -50.01 14.53 13.26
CA ASN A 420 -49.91 13.13 13.66
C ASN A 420 -48.53 12.76 14.22
N VAL A 421 -47.44 13.32 13.68
CA VAL A 421 -46.08 13.15 14.25
C VAL A 421 -46.02 13.72 15.67
N LEU A 422 -46.55 14.93 15.88
CA LEU A 422 -46.60 15.55 17.21
C LEU A 422 -47.42 14.74 18.21
N ARG A 423 -48.56 14.16 17.78
CA ARG A 423 -49.35 13.24 18.60
C ARG A 423 -48.56 11.99 18.98
N ALA A 424 -47.78 11.43 18.05
CA ALA A 424 -46.94 10.27 18.31
C ALA A 424 -45.81 10.59 19.29
N TRP A 425 -45.18 11.76 19.19
CA TRP A 425 -44.19 12.23 20.17
C TRP A 425 -44.80 12.41 21.56
N ASN A 426 -46.01 12.97 21.64
CA ASN A 426 -46.72 13.14 22.91
C ASN A 426 -47.07 11.80 23.60
N TYR A 427 -47.43 10.78 22.82
CA TYR A 427 -47.80 9.46 23.35
C TYR A 427 -46.61 8.71 24.00
N ARG A 428 -45.37 9.02 23.62
CA ARG A 428 -44.17 8.29 24.07
C ARG A 428 -43.64 8.71 25.44
N GLY A 429 -44.29 9.67 26.12
CA GLY A 429 -44.10 9.89 27.56
C GLY A 429 -42.94 10.78 27.99
N ASP A 430 -42.45 11.67 27.13
CA ASP A 430 -41.43 12.64 27.53
C ASP A 430 -41.96 13.72 28.48
N GLU A 431 -41.12 14.18 29.42
CA GLU A 431 -41.47 15.09 30.52
C GLU A 431 -41.99 16.49 30.10
N ASP A 432 -41.85 16.86 28.82
CA ASP A 432 -42.37 18.11 28.22
C ASP A 432 -43.55 17.83 27.27
N GLN A 433 -44.67 17.40 27.84
CA GLN A 433 -45.84 16.98 27.07
C GLN A 433 -46.44 18.14 26.26
N LEU A 434 -46.68 17.90 24.97
CA LEU A 434 -47.59 18.72 24.18
C LEU A 434 -49.01 18.46 24.71
N ASP A 435 -49.63 19.46 25.34
CA ASP A 435 -51.00 19.32 25.86
C ASP A 435 -51.93 18.77 24.76
N ARG A 436 -52.75 17.77 25.08
CA ARG A 436 -53.73 17.20 24.14
C ARG A 436 -54.69 18.28 23.61
N ASN A 437 -55.01 19.28 24.42
CA ASN A 437 -55.82 20.41 24.00
C ASN A 437 -55.08 21.25 22.95
N LEU A 438 -53.78 21.51 23.17
CA LEU A 438 -52.93 22.23 22.22
C LEU A 438 -52.86 21.52 20.85
N LEU A 439 -52.77 20.19 20.84
CA LEU A 439 -52.76 19.41 19.59
C LEU A 439 -54.13 19.33 18.90
N ASN A 440 -55.23 19.56 19.61
CA ASN A 440 -56.57 19.64 19.03
C ASN A 440 -56.82 21.03 18.39
N GLU A 441 -56.22 22.07 18.94
CA GLU A 441 -56.21 23.44 18.39
C GLU A 441 -55.38 23.54 17.09
N LEU A 442 -54.48 22.59 16.81
CA LEU A 442 -53.76 22.48 15.54
C LEU A 442 -54.60 21.74 14.48
N ASN A 443 -55.67 22.36 14.00
CA ASN A 443 -56.47 21.83 12.89
C ASN A 443 -56.38 22.74 11.65
N TRP A 444 -56.63 22.13 10.48
CA TRP A 444 -56.44 22.78 9.18
C TRP A 444 -57.47 23.89 8.90
N GLU A 445 -58.69 23.72 9.39
CA GLU A 445 -59.79 24.64 9.15
C GLU A 445 -59.49 25.99 9.83
N ASP A 446 -59.07 25.95 11.09
CA ASP A 446 -58.67 27.14 11.85
C ASP A 446 -57.38 27.79 11.30
N ALA A 447 -56.45 26.97 10.78
CA ALA A 447 -55.24 27.46 10.12
C ALA A 447 -55.56 28.31 8.89
N THR A 448 -56.46 27.84 8.02
CA THR A 448 -56.86 28.57 6.81
C THR A 448 -57.82 29.73 7.09
N ALA A 449 -58.61 29.64 8.16
CA ALA A 449 -59.45 30.73 8.66
C ALA A 449 -58.67 31.85 9.38
N HIS A 450 -57.36 31.69 9.58
CA HIS A 450 -56.49 32.61 10.33
C HIS A 450 -56.95 32.84 11.78
N ASP A 451 -57.48 31.80 12.44
CA ASP A 451 -57.99 31.89 13.80
C ASP A 451 -56.88 32.33 14.79
N PRO A 452 -57.12 33.34 15.65
CA PRO A 452 -56.15 33.77 16.67
C PRO A 452 -55.73 32.67 17.65
N ASN A 453 -56.62 31.73 17.97
CA ASN A 453 -56.35 30.60 18.84
C ASN A 453 -55.37 29.63 18.18
N PHE A 454 -55.55 29.35 16.88
CA PHE A 454 -54.59 28.54 16.11
C PHE A 454 -53.18 29.16 16.13
N ARG A 455 -53.06 30.48 15.91
CA ARG A 455 -51.76 31.17 15.95
C ARG A 455 -51.07 31.05 17.31
N SER A 456 -51.84 31.26 18.37
CA SER A 456 -51.36 31.07 19.76
C SER A 456 -50.93 29.62 20.03
N ALA A 457 -51.70 28.64 19.55
CA ALA A 457 -51.39 27.22 19.68
C ALA A 457 -50.10 26.84 18.92
N LEU A 458 -49.94 27.36 17.70
CA LEU A 458 -48.76 27.16 16.86
C LEU A 458 -47.50 27.75 17.51
N ASP A 459 -47.55 28.98 18.02
CA ASP A 459 -46.42 29.62 18.70
C ASP A 459 -45.98 28.86 19.96
N LYS A 460 -46.92 28.37 20.75
CA LYS A 460 -46.63 27.52 21.92
C LYS A 460 -45.99 26.19 21.49
N THR A 461 -46.53 25.56 20.45
CA THR A 461 -46.01 24.30 19.91
C THR A 461 -44.57 24.46 19.42
N ILE A 462 -44.28 25.51 18.65
CA ILE A 462 -42.93 25.82 18.16
C ILE A 462 -41.96 26.00 19.33
N LYS A 463 -42.35 26.76 20.36
CA LYS A 463 -41.52 26.96 21.56
C LYS A 463 -41.24 25.66 22.30
N ILE A 464 -42.16 24.70 22.30
CA ILE A 464 -41.97 23.38 22.92
C ILE A 464 -41.02 22.52 22.08
N ILE A 465 -41.18 22.54 20.75
CA ILE A 465 -40.30 21.80 19.84
C ILE A 465 -38.86 22.31 19.93
N GLN A 466 -38.65 23.62 19.99
CA GLN A 466 -37.33 24.26 19.96
C GLN A 466 -36.67 24.47 21.35
N LYS A 467 -37.32 24.08 22.46
CA LYS A 467 -36.81 24.35 23.82
C LYS A 467 -35.71 23.39 24.29
N LYS A 468 -35.32 22.43 23.46
CA LYS A 468 -34.28 21.43 23.64
C LYS A 468 -33.37 21.47 22.44
#